data_AF-A0A0R2TN58-F1
#
_entry.id   AF-A0A0R2TN58-F1
#
_cell.length_a   1.000
_cell.length_b   1.000
_cell.length_c   1.000
_cell.angle_alpha   90.00
_cell.angle_beta   90.00
_cell.angle_gamma   90.00
#
_symmetry.space_group_name_H-M   'P 1'
#
loop_
_entity.id
_entity.type
_entity.pdbx_description
1 polymer ?
#
loop_
_entity_poly.entity_id
_entity_poly.type
_entity_poly.pdbx_seq_one_letter_code
_entity_poly.pdbx_strand_id
1 'polypeptide(L)' 'MTRSVDALLVGRLERPIFEDPKAQNLSRVGVIDIGSNSVRLVVFDGAARSPAYFYNEKVMAGLGQGLVDTGYLSP' A
#
# COMPACT_ATOMS: atom_id res chain seq x y z
N MET A 1 -29.66 -4.96 8.07
CA MET A 1 -29.14 -3.58 8.15
C MET A 1 -27.80 -3.62 8.85
N THR A 2 -26.76 -4.10 8.17
CA THR A 2 -25.36 -4.02 8.64
C THR A 2 -24.45 -4.17 7.41
N ARG A 3 -24.33 -3.11 6.62
CA ARG A 3 -23.27 -3.01 5.60
C ARG A 3 -22.02 -2.50 6.32
N SER A 4 -21.28 -3.45 6.89
CA SER A 4 -20.03 -3.19 7.62
C SER A 4 -18.95 -2.78 6.62
N VAL A 5 -18.73 -1.46 6.55
CA VAL A 5 -17.48 -0.68 6.48
C VAL A 5 -16.10 -1.30 6.16
N ASP A 6 -15.94 -2.59 5.88
CA ASP A 6 -14.62 -3.22 5.76
C ASP A 6 -13.99 -3.15 4.36
N ALA A 7 -14.74 -2.70 3.34
CA ALA A 7 -14.29 -2.67 1.95
C ALA A 7 -13.64 -1.34 1.49
N LEU A 8 -13.61 -0.31 2.34
CA LEU A 8 -13.18 1.03 1.93
C LEU A 8 -11.66 1.26 1.95
N LEU A 9 -10.87 0.33 2.50
CA LEU A 9 -9.41 0.47 2.62
C LEU A 9 -8.58 -0.38 1.66
N VAL A 10 -9.23 -1.15 0.76
CA VAL A 10 -8.57 -1.86 -0.36
C VAL A 10 -8.91 -1.10 -1.64
N GLY A 11 -8.41 0.12 -1.74
CA GLY A 11 -8.74 1.04 -2.83
C GLY A 11 -8.43 0.45 -4.21
N ARG A 12 -9.45 -0.07 -4.88
CA ARG A 12 -9.48 -0.43 -6.31
C ARG A 12 -8.65 -1.65 -6.72
N LEU A 13 -8.76 -2.75 -6.00
CA LEU A 13 -8.47 -4.07 -6.57
C LEU A 13 -9.75 -4.90 -6.57
N GLU A 14 -10.15 -5.39 -7.74
CA GLU A 14 -11.35 -6.24 -7.90
C GLU A 14 -11.26 -7.54 -7.07
N ARG A 15 -10.04 -7.94 -6.70
CA ARG A 15 -9.70 -9.05 -5.80
C ARG A 15 -8.48 -8.66 -4.95
N PRO A 16 -8.35 -9.19 -3.72
CA PRO A 16 -7.12 -9.01 -2.94
C PRO A 16 -5.90 -9.47 -3.75
N ILE A 17 -4.82 -8.68 -3.75
CA ILE A 17 -3.64 -8.92 -4.61
C ILE A 17 -3.04 -10.32 -4.41
N PHE A 18 -3.10 -10.85 -3.19
CA PHE A 18 -2.57 -12.17 -2.84
C PHE A 18 -3.49 -13.34 -3.25
N GLU A 19 -4.74 -13.04 -3.64
CA GLU A 19 -5.72 -14.01 -4.13
C GLU A 19 -5.79 -14.06 -5.67
N ASP A 20 -5.10 -13.15 -6.38
CA ASP A 20 -4.99 -13.20 -7.84
C ASP A 20 -3.99 -14.31 -8.25
N PRO A 21 -4.41 -15.34 -9.03
CA PRO A 21 -3.52 -16.38 -9.54
C PRO A 21 -2.32 -15.83 -10.34
N LYS A 22 -2.42 -14.63 -10.92
CA LYS A 22 -1.30 -13.97 -11.58
C LYS A 22 -0.25 -13.49 -10.58
N ALA A 23 -0.68 -12.97 -9.43
CA ALA A 23 0.22 -12.49 -8.38
C ALA A 23 0.94 -13.64 -7.66
N GLN A 24 0.29 -14.81 -7.54
CA GLN A 24 0.90 -16.02 -6.98
C GLN A 24 2.10 -16.54 -7.79
N ASN A 25 2.16 -16.22 -9.09
CA ASN A 25 3.26 -16.60 -9.98
C ASN A 25 4.35 -15.52 -10.11
N LEU A 26 4.22 -14.37 -9.42
CA LEU A 26 5.24 -13.33 -9.46
C LEU A 26 6.41 -13.70 -8.55
N SER A 27 7.63 -13.56 -9.07
CA SER A 27 8.86 -13.76 -8.29
C SER A 27 9.08 -12.66 -7.24
N ARG A 28 8.51 -11.47 -7.44
CA ARG A 28 8.55 -10.35 -6.48
C ARG A 28 7.27 -9.56 -6.49
N VAL A 29 6.82 -9.14 -5.31
CA VAL A 29 5.65 -8.27 -5.14
C VAL A 29 6.08 -7.02 -4.36
N GLY A 30 5.82 -5.84 -4.92
CA GLY A 30 6.05 -4.56 -4.26
C GLY A 30 4.75 -3.98 -3.70
N VAL A 31 4.78 -3.52 -2.45
CA VAL A 31 3.71 -2.76 -1.82
C VAL A 31 4.23 -1.35 -1.53
N ILE A 32 3.50 -0.34 -2.02
CA ILE A 32 3.77 1.06 -1.75
C ILE A 32 2.64 1.60 -0.87
N ASP A 33 2.99 2.08 0.31
CA ASP A 33 2.11 2.80 1.22
C ASP A 33 2.41 4.29 1.14
N ILE A 34 1.38 5.10 0.88
CA ILE A 34 1.48 6.57 0.76
C ILE A 34 0.75 7.21 1.93
N GLY A 35 1.51 7.64 2.94
CA GLY A 35 1.01 8.42 4.06
C GLY A 35 1.26 9.91 3.91
N SER A 36 0.57 10.71 4.72
CA SER A 36 0.78 12.17 4.79
C SER A 36 2.18 12.56 5.23
N ASN A 37 2.86 11.74 6.03
CA ASN A 37 4.21 12.03 6.52
C ASN A 37 5.29 11.21 5.79
N SER A 38 4.99 9.97 5.44
CA SER A 38 5.98 9.04 4.91
C SER A 38 5.42 8.20 3.78
N VAL A 39 6.30 7.86 2.84
CA VAL A 39 6.07 6.84 1.83
C VAL A 39 6.93 5.63 2.16
N ARG A 40 6.37 4.44 2.03
CA ARG A 40 7.09 3.19 2.29
C ARG A 40 6.97 2.25 1.09
N LEU A 41 8.11 1.71 0.65
CA LEU A 41 8.18 0.62 -0.32
C LEU A 41 8.65 -0.64 0.39
N VAL A 42 7.86 -1.71 0.26
CA VAL A 42 8.25 -3.05 0.72
C VAL A 42 8.19 -4.01 -0.45
N VAL A 43 9.27 -4.76 -0.69
CA VAL A 43 9.32 -5.82 -1.70
C VAL A 43 9.40 -7.16 -0.99
N PHE A 44 8.54 -8.07 -1.42
CA PHE A 44 8.42 -9.45 -0.97
C PHE A 44 8.96 -10.39 -2.05
N ASP A 45 9.69 -11.44 -1.66
CA ASP A 45 10.20 -12.49 -2.57
C ASP A 45 9.11 -13.52 -2.91
N GLY A 46 8.02 -13.05 -3.52
CA GLY A 46 6.84 -13.82 -3.91
C GLY A 46 5.61 -13.56 -3.04
N ALA A 47 4.43 -13.94 -3.55
CA ALA A 47 3.13 -13.76 -2.88
C ALA A 47 2.77 -14.93 -1.93
N ALA A 48 3.76 -15.60 -1.34
CA ALA A 48 3.52 -16.66 -0.37
C ALA A 48 2.85 -16.11 0.91
N ARG A 49 2.19 -16.96 1.69
CA ARG A 49 1.40 -16.54 2.88
C ARG A 49 2.24 -15.82 3.97
N SER A 50 3.57 -15.94 3.93
CA SER A 50 4.50 -15.18 4.77
C SER A 50 5.85 -15.02 4.04
N PRO A 51 5.97 -14.06 3.11
CA PRO A 51 7.18 -13.88 2.34
C PRO A 51 8.22 -13.08 3.13
N ALA A 52 9.49 -13.46 3.02
CA ALA A 52 10.58 -12.69 3.61
C ALA A 52 10.68 -11.30 2.96
N TYR A 53 11.01 -10.28 3.77
CA TYR A 53 11.28 -8.93 3.27
C TYR A 53 12.55 -8.94 2.41
N PHE A 54 12.38 -8.74 1.10
CA PHE A 54 13.50 -8.60 0.18
C PHE A 54 14.06 -7.17 0.20
N TYR A 55 13.18 -6.17 0.34
CA TYR A 55 13.54 -4.76 0.42
C TYR A 55 12.50 -4.00 1.25
N ASN A 56 12.94 -3.01 2.03
CA ASN A 56 12.05 -2.23 2.89
C ASN A 56 12.64 -0.83 3.08
N GLU A 57 12.11 0.14 2.36
CA GLU A 57 12.56 1.53 2.39
C GLU A 57 11.43 2.44 2.88
N LYS A 58 11.79 3.41 3.73
CA LYS A 58 10.90 4.46 4.21
C LYS A 58 11.51 5.81 3.92
N VAL A 59 10.74 6.66 3.23
CA VAL A 59 11.10 8.06 2.95
C VAL A 59 10.12 8.99 3.67
N MET A 60 10.64 10.07 4.23
CA MET A 60 9.83 11.13 4.83
C MET A 60 9.45 12.13 3.72
N ALA A 61 8.25 11.98 3.18
CA ALA A 61 7.77 12.76 2.03
C ALA A 61 7.01 14.04 2.44
N GLY A 62 6.46 14.09 3.66
CA GLY A 62 5.81 15.30 4.18
C GLY A 62 4.59 15.80 3.38
N LEU A 63 3.96 14.95 2.56
CA LEU A 63 2.86 15.32 1.66
C LEU A 63 1.69 16.05 2.33
N GLY A 64 1.40 15.75 3.61
CA GLY A 64 0.32 16.39 4.35
C GLY A 64 0.69 17.71 5.03
N GLN A 65 1.94 18.18 4.90
CA GLN A 65 2.36 19.45 5.49
C GLN A 65 1.56 20.60 4.87
N GLY A 66 0.90 21.39 5.73
CA GLY A 66 0.04 22.50 5.31
C GLY A 66 -1.29 22.09 4.66
N LEU A 67 -1.63 20.79 4.61
CA LEU A 67 -2.86 20.32 3.94
C LEU A 67 -4.13 20.87 4.59
N VAL A 68 -4.16 20.95 5.92
CA VAL A 68 -5.33 21.46 6.67
C VAL A 68 -5.58 22.93 6.37
N ASP A 69 -4.52 23.72 6.21
CA ASP A 69 -4.62 25.17 6.04
C ASP A 69 -4.77 25.57 4.57
N THR A 70 -4.10 24.86 3.66
CA THR A 70 -4.04 25.21 2.24
C THR A 70 -5.01 24.41 1.37
N GLY A 71 -5.44 23.23 1.83
CA GLY A 71 -6.20 22.28 1.02
C GLY A 71 -5.38 21.55 -0.05
N TYR A 72 -4.05 21.78 -0.11
CA TYR A 72 -3.15 21.17 -1.09
C TYR A 72 -2.10 20.27 -0.41
N LEU A 73 -1.62 19.26 -1.15
CA LEU A 73 -0.46 18.48 -0.72
C LEU A 73 0.81 19.34 -0.81
N SER A 74 1.74 19.07 0.10
CA SER A 74 3.09 19.65 0.05
C SER A 74 3.82 19.17 -1.22
N PRO A 75 4.46 20.08 -1.99
CA PRO A 75 5.13 19.76 -3.25
C PRO A 75 6.45 18.98 -3.07
#